data_AF-A0A5E4B6Y9-F1
#
_entry.id   AF-A0A5E4B6Y9-F1
#
_cell.length_a   1.000
_cell.length_b   1.000
_cell.length_c   1.000
_cell.angle_alpha   90.00
_cell.angle_beta   90.00
_cell.angle_gamma   90.00
#
_symmetry.space_group_name_H-M   'P 1'
#
loop_
_entity.id
_entity.type
_entity.pdbx_description
1 polymer ?
#
loop_
_entity_poly.entity_id
_entity_poly.type
_entity_poly.pdbx_seq_one_letter_code
_entity_poly.pdbx_strand_id
1 'polypeptide(L)'
;VFGHFSHRSEWQLVKVDYKSIFDRRCAEEDYRPWQLHSQGEACIMGAKRIYKKRKSERKCMQGKYAGAMESEPCVCTEADFD
;
A
#
# COMPACT_ATOMS: atom_id res chain seq x y z
N VAL A 1 6.81 13.87 -14.75
CA VAL A 1 6.01 15.11 -14.67
C VAL A 1 6.10 15.80 -16.02
N PHE A 2 5.00 16.33 -16.54
CA PHE A 2 4.96 17.05 -17.82
C PHE A 2 4.22 18.38 -17.65
N GLY A 3 4.61 19.38 -18.42
CA GLY A 3 4.00 20.72 -18.38
C GLY A 3 4.71 21.69 -19.33
N HIS A 4 4.28 22.95 -19.32
CA HIS A 4 4.92 24.05 -20.04
C HIS A 4 5.24 25.20 -19.07
N PHE A 5 6.23 26.03 -19.38
CA PHE A 5 6.45 27.28 -18.65
C PHE A 5 5.51 28.37 -19.17
N SER A 6 4.97 29.23 -18.29
CA SER A 6 4.02 30.30 -18.68
C SER A 6 4.54 31.25 -19.76
N HIS A 7 5.87 31.35 -19.93
CA HIS A 7 6.50 32.23 -20.91
C HIS A 7 6.85 31.56 -22.25
N ARG A 8 6.69 30.23 -22.39
CA ARG A 8 6.94 29.50 -23.64
C ARG A 8 5.99 28.31 -23.79
N SER A 9 5.30 28.23 -24.93
CA SER A 9 4.36 27.13 -25.27
C SER A 9 5.05 25.79 -25.61
N GLU A 10 6.30 25.60 -25.22
CA GLU A 10 7.05 24.37 -25.45
C GLU A 10 6.80 23.37 -24.31
N TRP A 11 6.49 22.13 -24.69
CA TRP A 11 6.29 21.04 -23.74
C TRP A 11 7.62 20.58 -23.14
N GLN A 12 7.59 20.33 -21.83
CA GLN A 12 8.74 19.85 -21.09
C GLN A 12 8.42 18.59 -20.32
N LEU A 13 9.45 17.74 -20.20
CA LEU A 13 9.39 16.47 -19.52
C LEU A 13 10.43 16.41 -18.41
N VAL A 14 9.98 16.09 -17.20
CA VAL A 14 10.84 15.82 -16.05
C VAL A 14 10.69 14.38 -15.66
N LYS A 15 11.80 13.65 -15.72
CA LYS A 15 11.95 12.29 -15.17
C LYS A 15 12.51 12.40 -13.76
N VAL A 16 11.74 11.96 -12.78
CA VAL A 16 12.17 11.87 -11.39
C VAL A 16 12.52 10.42 -11.10
N ASP A 17 13.72 10.16 -10.59
CA ASP A 17 14.16 8.81 -10.20
C ASP A 17 14.30 8.73 -8.68
N TYR A 18 13.49 7.85 -8.06
CA TYR A 18 13.50 7.60 -6.62
C TYR A 18 14.42 6.43 -6.21
N LYS A 19 15.11 5.77 -7.16
CA LYS A 19 16.01 4.64 -6.89
C LYS A 19 17.17 5.02 -5.97
N SER A 20 17.60 6.29 -5.97
CA SER A 20 18.66 6.77 -5.08
C SER A 20 18.26 6.76 -3.60
N ILE A 21 16.95 6.82 -3.29
CA ILE A 21 16.42 6.83 -1.92
C ILE A 21 16.07 5.42 -1.45
N PHE A 22 15.68 4.55 -2.39
CA PHE A 22 15.32 3.16 -2.15
C PHE A 22 16.22 2.27 -3.02
N ASP A 23 17.44 2.06 -2.53
CA ASP A 23 18.55 1.41 -3.23
C ASP A 23 18.40 -0.11 -3.38
N ARG A 24 17.64 -0.75 -2.49
CA ARG A 24 17.40 -2.20 -2.47
C ARG A 24 15.92 -2.58 -2.57
N ARG A 25 15.65 -3.83 -2.93
CA ARG A 25 14.30 -4.42 -2.82
C ARG A 25 14.00 -4.83 -1.38
N CYS A 26 12.74 -4.71 -1.00
CA CYS A 26 12.29 -5.18 0.31
C CYS A 26 12.28 -6.72 0.36
N ALA A 27 12.74 -7.26 1.48
CA ALA A 27 12.63 -8.67 1.82
C ALA A 27 11.49 -8.87 2.84
N GLU A 28 11.15 -10.12 3.18
CA GLU A 28 9.99 -10.45 4.03
C GLU A 28 10.12 -9.83 5.44
N GLU A 29 11.33 -9.74 5.98
CA GLU A 29 11.64 -9.15 7.29
C GLU A 29 11.42 -7.63 7.36
N ASP A 30 11.32 -6.96 6.20
CA ASP A 30 11.05 -5.52 6.11
C ASP A 30 9.57 -5.18 6.29
N TYR A 31 8.70 -6.20 6.27
CA TYR A 31 7.27 -6.05 6.45
C TYR A 31 6.84 -6.37 7.88
N ARG A 32 5.70 -5.79 8.27
CA ARG A 32 4.95 -6.17 9.47
C ARG A 32 3.50 -6.46 9.07
N PRO A 33 2.82 -7.39 9.76
CA PRO A 33 1.39 -7.58 9.55
C PRO A 33 0.65 -6.30 9.94
N TRP A 34 -0.37 -5.97 9.15
CA TRP A 34 -1.30 -4.87 9.40
C TRP A 34 -2.72 -5.38 9.18
N GLN A 35 -3.47 -5.42 10.27
CA GLN A 35 -4.88 -5.84 10.25
C GLN A 35 -5.74 -4.72 9.69
N LEU A 36 -6.53 -5.05 8.66
CA LEU A 36 -7.55 -4.15 8.15
C LEU A 36 -8.62 -3.95 9.23
N HIS A 37 -8.98 -2.69 9.48
CA HIS A 37 -10.03 -2.34 10.41
C HIS A 37 -10.74 -1.06 9.96
N SER A 38 -12.01 -0.92 10.30
CA SER A 38 -12.86 0.24 10.05
C SER A 38 -13.53 0.64 11.36
N GLN A 39 -13.30 1.87 11.84
CA GLN A 39 -13.88 2.38 13.09
C GLN A 39 -13.69 1.45 14.32
N GLY A 40 -12.63 0.64 14.34
CA GLY A 40 -12.35 -0.33 15.40
C GLY A 40 -12.82 -1.75 15.12
N GLU A 41 -13.64 -1.96 14.09
CA GLU A 41 -14.09 -3.28 13.65
C GLU A 41 -13.12 -3.92 12.67
N ALA A 42 -12.72 -5.17 12.94
CA ALA A 42 -11.80 -5.94 12.12
C ALA A 42 -12.49 -6.80 11.06
N CYS A 43 -13.77 -7.11 11.27
CA CYS A 43 -14.55 -7.91 10.36
C CYS A 43 -15.19 -7.01 9.32
N ILE A 44 -14.71 -7.05 8.09
CA ILE A 44 -15.22 -6.20 7.01
C ILE A 44 -15.67 -7.12 5.88
N MET A 45 -16.95 -7.03 5.53
CA MET A 45 -17.60 -7.94 4.58
C MET A 45 -17.42 -9.41 4.97
N GLY A 46 -17.75 -9.75 6.23
CA GLY A 46 -17.64 -11.12 6.76
C GLY A 46 -16.23 -11.71 6.82
N ALA A 47 -15.17 -10.90 6.70
CA ALA A 47 -13.79 -11.39 6.78
C ALA A 47 -12.83 -10.46 7.54
N LYS A 48 -11.95 -11.05 8.35
CA LYS A 48 -10.76 -10.40 8.90
C LYS A 48 -9.60 -10.57 7.92
N ARG A 49 -9.02 -9.46 7.47
CA ARG A 49 -7.92 -9.47 6.49
C ARG A 49 -6.65 -8.87 7.10
N ILE A 50 -5.53 -9.55 6.90
CA ILE A 50 -4.20 -9.08 7.32
C ILE A 50 -3.36 -8.84 6.07
N TYR A 51 -2.78 -7.64 5.96
CA TYR A 51 -1.91 -7.23 4.87
C TYR A 51 -0.48 -7.04 5.35
N LYS A 52 0.48 -7.06 4.43
CA LYS A 52 1.88 -6.73 4.72
C LYS A 52 2.10 -5.22 4.56
N LYS A 53 2.53 -4.55 5.62
CA LYS A 53 2.92 -3.13 5.60
C LYS A 53 4.42 -3.01 5.78
N ARG A 54 5.10 -2.28 4.89
CA ARG A 54 6.54 -1.99 5.06
C ARG A 54 6.76 -1.23 6.37
N LYS A 55 7.74 -1.65 7.16
CA LYS A 55 8.17 -0.94 8.38
C LYS A 55 8.69 0.46 7.98
N SER A 56 8.36 1.49 8.76
CA SER A 56 8.79 2.87 8.50
C SER A 56 10.31 3.04 8.52
N GLU A 57 10.99 2.28 9.38
CA GLU A 57 12.45 2.20 9.54
C GLU A 57 13.17 1.65 8.30
N ARG A 58 12.46 0.90 7.45
CA ARG A 58 13.07 0.16 6.33
C ARG A 58 12.88 0.93 5.02
N LYS A 59 13.97 1.50 4.51
CA LYS A 59 14.03 2.18 3.21
C LYS A 59 14.35 1.16 2.12
N CYS A 60 13.32 0.60 1.50
CA CYS A 60 13.46 -0.35 0.40
C CYS A 60 12.34 -0.18 -0.63
N MET A 61 12.62 -0.48 -1.90
CA MET A 61 11.63 -0.54 -2.97
C MET A 61 10.71 -1.72 -2.73
N GLN A 62 9.41 -1.45 -2.59
CA GLN A 62 8.43 -2.53 -2.59
C GLN A 62 8.43 -3.21 -3.97
N GLY A 63 8.43 -4.54 -3.96
CA GLY A 63 8.37 -5.35 -5.18
C GLY A 63 6.94 -5.42 -5.75
N LYS A 64 6.67 -6.50 -6.50
CA LYS A 64 5.31 -6.79 -6.98
C LYS A 64 4.40 -7.02 -5.77
N TYR A 65 3.22 -6.38 -5.80
CA TYR A 65 2.14 -6.39 -4.81
C TYR A 65 2.34 -7.34 -3.61
N ALA A 66 2.58 -6.77 -2.43
CA ALA A 66 2.43 -7.49 -1.18
C ALA A 66 0.92 -7.65 -0.90
N GLY A 67 0.31 -8.71 -1.45
CA GLY A 67 -1.12 -9.00 -1.30
C GLY A 67 -1.56 -9.20 0.16
N ALA A 68 -2.86 -9.44 0.36
CA ALA A 68 -3.37 -9.91 1.64
C ALA A 68 -2.66 -11.22 2.00
N MET A 69 -2.07 -11.28 3.19
CA MET A 69 -1.33 -12.44 3.68
C MET A 69 -2.30 -13.50 4.18
N GLU A 70 -3.36 -13.07 4.88
CA GLU A 70 -4.34 -13.95 5.51
C GLU A 70 -5.74 -13.33 5.40
N SER A 71 -6.73 -14.20 5.18
CA SER A 71 -8.14 -13.84 5.13
C SER A 71 -8.92 -14.91 5.91
N GLU A 72 -9.46 -14.54 7.05
CA GLU A 72 -10.24 -15.43 7.90
C GLU A 72 -11.71 -15.01 7.88
N PRO A 73 -12.65 -15.96 7.69
CA PRO A 73 -14.08 -15.65 7.74
C PRO A 73 -14.51 -15.31 9.17
N CYS A 74 -15.53 -14.45 9.30
CA CYS A 74 -16.19 -14.14 10.55
C CYS A 74 -17.54 -14.85 10.66
N VAL A 75 -18.09 -14.87 11.88
CA VAL A 75 -19.50 -15.17 12.10
C VAL A 75 -20.32 -13.98 11.60
N CYS A 76 -21.41 -14.25 10.88
CA CYS A 76 -22.30 -13.21 10.36
C CYS A 76 -22.94 -12.40 11.49
N THR A 77 -23.09 -11.10 11.26
CA THR A 77 -23.75 -10.15 12.15
C THR A 77 -24.93 -9.49 11.44
N GLU A 78 -25.75 -8.71 12.14
CA GLU A 78 -26.85 -7.95 11.52
C GLU A 78 -26.35 -6.99 10.42
N ALA A 79 -25.11 -6.50 10.52
CA ALA A 79 -24.50 -5.61 9.53
C ALA A 79 -24.19 -6.30 8.19
N ASP A 80 -24.26 -7.64 8.11
CA ASP A 80 -24.01 -8.41 6.90
C ASP A 80 -25.29 -8.70 6.08
N PHE A 81 -26.48 -8.25 6.55
CA PHE A 81 -27.77 -8.46 5.89
C PHE A 81 -28.44 -7.10 5.54
N ASP A 82 -29.13 -7.07 4.39
CA ASP A 82 -29.95 -5.93 3.91
C ASP A 82 -31.44 -6.12 4.22
#